data_AF-A0A660UA88-F1
#
_entry.id   AF-A0A660UA88-F1
#
_cell.length_a   1.000
_cell.length_b   1.000
_cell.length_c   1.000
_cell.angle_alpha   90.00
_cell.angle_beta   90.00
_cell.angle_gamma   90.00
#
_symmetry.space_group_name_H-M   'P 1'
#
loop_
_entity.id
_entity.type
_entity.pdbx_description
1 polymer ?
#
loop_
_entity_poly.entity_id
_entity_poly.type
_entity_poly.pdbx_seq_one_letter_code
_entity_poly.pdbx_strand_id
1 'polypeptide(L)'
;MSFLILSNTPDLDRLKATGVLPITQSEQNNQNSMEIVVLKSGDKIFLYNGDTEKIYGYGIITGSKPPPKILSYRSKKKQKSILLRVDMRDFMKRGFRTNYISSSPGILNMISGDEEKWFLEKLWYVNRRLSSIFIAFLNDEKRNSFADHSGIFSVLIYSPGYPSGMGRVRLKIGRAFAREIFDKIKMIEDYQRRDGFNRLYDCIVELGNKIYSELFKPLNLEFLWQRGNYLIDFYIDNYNFFFPLELAYANDRFLFEKNIISFLSSNDWENCYNGRKNRVKLKKVLLLASLANGIENSLSEVDELYRFFKNQMNGKNSQVRLIARDPGYGSLRKQLFDVDIFHFSGHMANSGIKGMRDSFLFRTLLNLNPERRPRMIFLNSCGRGYRNGFQITELGVRCCITPRYKIPDTQGAGFISSFYAFLKHGFSVAYAFNRTINMEFSRRRLLPLSYSFFGDNRMSYDL
;
A
#
# COMPACT_ATOMS: atom_id res chain seq x y z
N MET A 1 9.95 25.60 5.94
CA MET A 1 8.74 25.75 5.09
C MET A 1 9.03 25.16 3.72
N SER A 2 7.97 24.84 2.98
CA SER A 2 8.07 24.20 1.66
C SER A 2 7.38 25.02 0.59
N PHE A 3 8.09 25.23 -0.51
CA PHE A 3 7.64 26.08 -1.62
C PHE A 3 7.60 25.30 -2.91
N LEU A 4 6.54 25.46 -3.68
CA LEU A 4 6.47 25.00 -5.06
C LEU A 4 6.98 26.10 -5.99
N ILE A 5 8.04 25.84 -6.75
CA ILE A 5 8.59 26.79 -7.71
C ILE A 5 8.46 26.24 -9.13
N LEU A 6 7.79 27.03 -9.97
CA LEU A 6 7.73 26.83 -11.42
C LEU A 6 9.10 27.11 -12.02
N SER A 7 9.75 26.09 -12.56
CA SER A 7 10.92 26.30 -13.41
C SER A 7 10.46 26.40 -14.85
N ASN A 8 10.66 27.57 -15.46
CA ASN A 8 10.54 27.74 -16.92
C ASN A 8 11.76 27.15 -17.66
N THR A 9 12.68 26.48 -16.98
CA THR A 9 13.91 25.97 -17.58
C THR A 9 13.75 24.49 -17.91
N PRO A 10 13.81 24.09 -19.20
CA PRO A 10 13.62 22.71 -19.61
C PRO A 10 14.77 21.75 -19.26
N ASP A 11 15.87 22.24 -18.65
CA ASP A 11 17.08 21.43 -18.41
C ASP A 11 17.34 21.19 -16.91
N LEU A 12 16.64 20.17 -16.39
CA LEU A 12 16.78 19.68 -15.02
C LEU A 12 18.22 19.21 -14.70
N ASP A 13 18.98 18.74 -15.69
CA ASP A 13 20.32 18.23 -15.48
C ASP A 13 21.35 19.36 -15.35
N ARG A 14 21.17 20.46 -16.08
CA ARG A 14 21.92 21.71 -15.84
C ARG A 14 21.66 22.29 -14.45
N LEU A 15 20.40 22.26 -13.97
CA LEU A 15 20.05 22.69 -12.62
C LEU A 15 20.72 21.81 -11.55
N LYS A 16 20.75 20.48 -11.74
CA LYS A 16 21.49 19.56 -10.84
C LYS A 16 22.98 19.85 -10.79
N ALA A 17 23.60 20.10 -11.93
CA ALA A 17 25.05 20.33 -12.02
C ALA A 17 25.49 21.62 -11.30
N THR A 18 24.63 22.64 -11.35
CA THR A 18 24.94 23.97 -10.81
C THR A 18 24.46 24.18 -9.38
N GLY A 19 23.39 23.50 -8.95
CA GLY A 19 22.76 23.73 -7.64
C GLY A 19 22.18 25.13 -7.49
N VAL A 20 21.93 25.82 -8.61
CA VAL A 20 21.46 27.20 -8.63
C VAL A 20 20.10 27.26 -9.31
N LEU A 21 19.10 27.82 -8.62
CA LEU A 21 17.76 28.00 -9.16
C LEU A 21 17.48 29.49 -9.40
N PRO A 22 17.19 29.90 -10.66
CA PRO A 22 16.67 31.22 -10.95
C PRO A 22 15.15 31.25 -10.71
N ILE A 23 14.67 32.19 -9.90
CA ILE A 23 13.24 32.47 -9.76
C ILE A 23 12.91 33.76 -10.51
N THR A 24 12.05 33.66 -11.51
CA THR A 24 11.51 34.80 -12.27
C THR A 24 10.07 35.05 -11.84
N GLN A 25 9.75 36.28 -11.42
CA GLN A 25 8.36 36.70 -11.23
C GLN A 25 7.66 36.76 -12.60
N SER A 26 6.59 36.00 -12.83
CA SER A 26 5.80 36.15 -14.05
C SER A 26 4.94 37.41 -13.99
N GLU A 27 4.79 38.06 -15.13
CA GLU A 27 3.97 39.27 -15.30
C GLU A 27 2.43 39.00 -15.21
N GLN A 28 1.99 37.75 -15.10
CA GLN A 28 0.58 37.38 -15.11
C GLN A 28 -0.04 37.33 -13.71
N ASN A 29 -0.31 38.51 -13.15
CA ASN A 29 -1.60 38.88 -12.54
C ASN A 29 -1.45 40.22 -11.82
N ASN A 30 -1.96 41.27 -12.48
CA ASN A 30 -2.19 42.55 -11.84
C ASN A 30 -3.21 42.38 -10.70
N GLN A 31 -2.84 42.90 -9.52
CA GLN A 31 -3.70 43.38 -8.41
C GLN A 31 -3.74 42.62 -7.07
N ASN A 32 -3.27 41.38 -6.94
CA ASN A 32 -3.13 40.79 -5.60
C ASN A 32 -1.67 40.83 -5.15
N SER A 33 -1.40 41.58 -4.08
CA SER A 33 -0.12 41.61 -3.39
C SER A 33 0.32 40.17 -3.07
N MET A 34 1.39 39.69 -3.70
CA MET A 34 2.11 38.53 -3.16
C MET A 34 2.68 38.93 -1.80
N GLU A 35 2.36 38.14 -0.77
CA GLU A 35 2.97 38.28 0.55
C GLU A 35 4.49 38.19 0.45
N ILE A 36 5.17 38.95 1.31
CA ILE A 36 6.63 38.94 1.46
C ILE A 36 7.02 37.59 2.08
N VAL A 37 7.28 36.59 1.25
CA VAL A 37 7.82 35.31 1.69
C VAL A 37 9.34 35.45 1.81
N VAL A 38 9.86 35.41 3.02
CA VAL A 38 11.31 35.38 3.28
C VAL A 38 11.77 33.92 3.31
N LEU A 39 12.41 33.47 2.24
CA LEU A 39 13.05 32.15 2.18
C LEU A 39 14.28 32.13 3.09
N LYS A 40 14.40 31.10 3.92
CA LYS A 40 15.49 30.92 4.90
C LYS A 40 16.27 29.64 4.60
N SER A 41 17.50 29.60 5.12
CA SER A 41 18.27 28.35 5.16
C SER A 41 17.46 27.24 5.81
N GLY A 42 17.44 26.06 5.20
CA GLY A 42 16.63 24.91 5.61
C GLY A 42 15.25 24.80 4.95
N ASP A 43 14.77 25.83 4.25
CA ASP A 43 13.52 25.72 3.48
C ASP A 43 13.68 24.78 2.28
N LYS A 44 12.62 24.05 1.95
CA LYS A 44 12.58 23.12 0.81
C LYS A 44 11.90 23.79 -0.39
N ILE A 45 12.49 23.59 -1.56
CA ILE A 45 11.99 24.10 -2.83
C ILE A 45 11.71 22.92 -3.75
N PHE A 46 10.44 22.68 -4.04
CA PHE A 46 9.98 21.69 -5.00
C PHE A 46 10.01 22.28 -6.41
N LEU A 47 10.70 21.59 -7.34
CA LEU A 47 10.78 22.06 -8.72
C LEU A 47 9.68 21.43 -9.57
N TYR A 48 8.72 22.26 -9.95
CA TYR A 48 7.59 21.92 -10.78
C TYR A 48 7.83 22.34 -12.23
N ASN A 49 7.65 21.40 -13.15
CA ASN A 49 7.63 21.64 -14.59
C ASN A 49 6.17 21.82 -15.01
N GLY A 50 5.81 23.04 -15.42
CA GLY A 50 4.46 23.39 -15.82
C GLY A 50 3.98 22.64 -17.06
N ASP A 51 4.86 22.38 -18.03
CA ASP A 51 4.49 21.73 -19.30
C ASP A 51 4.09 20.27 -19.13
N THR A 52 4.81 19.56 -18.26
CA THR A 52 4.58 18.13 -17.97
C THR A 52 3.70 17.90 -16.75
N GLU A 53 3.36 18.97 -16.05
CA GLU A 53 2.69 19.00 -14.74
C GLU A 53 3.37 18.09 -13.72
N LYS A 54 4.72 18.08 -13.68
CA LYS A 54 5.50 17.16 -12.83
C LYS A 54 6.48 17.86 -11.89
N ILE A 55 6.64 17.31 -10.69
CA ILE A 55 7.73 17.67 -9.77
C ILE A 55 8.82 16.61 -9.82
N TYR A 56 10.08 17.05 -9.95
CA TYR A 56 11.23 16.16 -10.16
C TYR A 56 12.12 15.98 -8.92
N GLY A 57 11.75 16.58 -7.79
CA GLY A 57 12.49 16.52 -6.54
C GLY A 57 12.33 17.82 -5.76
N TYR A 58 13.14 17.96 -4.72
CA TYR A 58 13.29 19.21 -4.01
C TYR A 58 14.76 19.55 -3.79
N GLY A 59 15.04 20.85 -3.65
CA GLY A 59 16.29 21.35 -3.12
C GLY A 59 16.12 21.90 -1.72
N ILE A 60 17.16 21.85 -0.90
CA ILE A 60 17.19 22.50 0.43
C ILE A 60 18.03 23.77 0.31
N ILE A 61 17.52 24.90 0.78
CA ILE A 61 18.30 26.15 0.80
C ILE A 61 19.46 25.99 1.79
N THR A 62 20.68 26.06 1.28
CA THR A 62 21.92 25.90 2.09
C THR A 62 22.62 27.23 2.39
N GLY A 63 22.25 28.31 1.70
CA GLY A 63 22.76 29.64 2.00
C GLY A 63 22.12 30.74 1.16
N SER A 64 22.01 31.92 1.77
CA SER A 64 21.62 33.18 1.11
C SER A 64 22.59 34.27 1.56
N LYS A 65 23.29 34.95 0.64
CA LYS A 65 23.85 36.27 0.97
C LYS A 65 22.69 37.27 0.96
N PRO A 66 22.54 38.06 2.04
CA PRO A 66 21.38 38.06 2.97
C PRO A 66 20.08 37.34 2.52
N PRO A 67 19.13 37.02 3.43
CA PRO A 67 17.87 36.41 3.01
C PRO A 67 17.19 37.30 1.97
N PRO A 68 16.80 36.77 0.78
CA PRO A 68 16.11 37.58 -0.19
C PRO A 68 14.76 37.99 0.40
N LYS A 69 14.61 39.27 0.75
CA LYS A 69 13.29 39.87 0.93
C LYS A 69 12.66 39.92 -0.45
N ILE A 70 11.66 39.08 -0.71
CA ILE A 70 10.78 39.26 -1.86
C ILE A 70 9.96 40.52 -1.58
N LEU A 71 10.48 41.67 -2.00
CA LEU A 71 9.85 42.96 -1.79
C LEU A 71 8.60 43.06 -2.66
N SER A 72 7.46 43.34 -2.05
CA SER A 72 6.28 43.81 -2.77
C SER A 72 6.62 45.14 -3.44
N TYR A 73 6.36 45.26 -4.73
CA TYR A 73 6.47 46.55 -5.42
C TYR A 73 5.26 46.74 -6.32
N ARG A 74 4.60 47.89 -6.15
CA ARG A 74 3.63 48.41 -7.12
C ARG A 74 4.40 48.98 -8.31
N SER A 75 4.02 48.55 -9.50
CA SER A 75 4.25 49.19 -10.80
C SER A 75 5.58 49.01 -11.53
N LYS A 76 5.41 48.48 -12.75
CA LYS A 76 6.07 48.71 -14.05
C LYS A 76 7.61 48.81 -14.10
N LYS A 77 8.19 47.77 -14.72
CA LYS A 77 9.53 47.68 -15.34
C LYS A 77 10.71 47.55 -14.38
N LYS A 78 10.95 46.30 -13.94
CA LYS A 78 12.26 45.61 -13.89
C LYS A 78 12.03 44.17 -13.39
N GLN A 79 12.27 43.16 -14.22
CA GLN A 79 12.36 41.77 -13.76
C GLN A 79 13.53 41.66 -12.78
N LYS A 80 13.27 41.44 -11.49
CA LYS A 80 14.30 41.05 -10.53
C LYS A 80 14.36 39.53 -10.49
N SER A 81 15.44 38.96 -11.02
CA SER A 81 15.77 37.55 -10.85
C SER A 81 16.47 37.35 -9.51
N ILE A 82 15.98 36.41 -8.69
CA ILE A 82 16.65 35.99 -7.45
C ILE A 82 17.38 34.68 -7.74
N LEU A 83 18.66 34.61 -7.36
CA LEU A 83 19.47 33.40 -7.44
C LEU A 83 19.56 32.74 -6.06
N LEU A 84 19.09 31.51 -5.95
CA LEU A 84 19.20 30.71 -4.73
C LEU A 84 20.24 29.60 -4.93
N ARG A 85 21.06 29.37 -3.90
CA ARG A 85 21.87 28.15 -3.80
C ARG A 85 21.08 27.09 -3.05
N VAL A 86 20.90 25.96 -3.71
CA VAL A 86 20.12 24.84 -3.22
C VAL A 86 20.94 23.56 -3.29
N ASP A 87 20.84 22.74 -2.26
CA ASP A 87 21.34 21.38 -2.30
C ASP A 87 20.37 20.50 -3.10
N MET A 88 20.83 20.05 -4.26
CA MET A 88 20.05 19.28 -5.23
C MET A 88 20.30 17.77 -5.15
N ARG A 89 20.89 17.27 -4.05
CA ARG A 89 21.14 15.83 -3.87
C ARG A 89 19.86 14.99 -3.89
N ASP A 90 18.73 15.58 -3.48
CA ASP A 90 17.42 14.91 -3.45
C ASP A 90 16.63 15.04 -4.77
N PHE A 91 17.32 15.38 -5.86
CA PHE A 91 16.75 15.68 -7.16
C PHE A 91 16.86 14.52 -8.16
N MET A 92 15.81 14.28 -8.95
CA MET A 92 15.56 12.93 -9.47
C MET A 92 15.45 12.85 -10.99
N LYS A 93 15.48 11.62 -11.53
CA LYS A 93 15.34 11.34 -12.97
C LYS A 93 13.89 11.22 -13.43
N ARG A 94 12.94 10.93 -12.54
CA ARG A 94 11.51 10.71 -12.87
C ARG A 94 10.65 11.71 -12.13
N GLY A 95 9.93 12.55 -12.89
CA GLY A 95 8.98 13.52 -12.34
C GLY A 95 7.63 12.89 -11.98
N PHE A 96 6.99 13.41 -10.93
CA PHE A 96 5.68 12.99 -10.43
C PHE A 96 4.60 14.01 -10.73
N ARG A 97 3.45 13.58 -11.26
CA ARG A 97 2.35 14.48 -11.64
C ARG A 97 1.68 15.12 -10.42
N THR A 98 1.39 16.42 -10.48
CA THR A 98 0.91 17.23 -9.34
C THR A 98 -0.58 17.22 -9.10
N ASN A 99 -1.36 16.40 -9.82
CA ASN A 99 -2.82 16.33 -9.73
C ASN A 99 -3.37 16.00 -8.32
N TYR A 100 -2.50 15.78 -7.33
CA TYR A 100 -2.81 15.51 -5.93
C TYR A 100 -2.49 16.68 -4.98
N ILE A 101 -1.89 17.78 -5.47
CA ILE A 101 -1.68 19.00 -4.71
C ILE A 101 -2.92 19.87 -4.90
N SER A 102 -3.56 20.25 -3.79
CA SER A 102 -4.88 20.89 -3.79
C SER A 102 -4.91 22.32 -4.34
N SER A 103 -3.75 22.88 -4.70
CA SER A 103 -3.60 24.27 -5.16
C SER A 103 -3.09 24.36 -6.61
N SER A 104 -3.86 25.01 -7.48
CA SER A 104 -3.42 25.40 -8.82
C SER A 104 -2.10 26.19 -8.75
N PRO A 105 -1.08 25.87 -9.56
CA PRO A 105 0.26 26.42 -9.37
C PRO A 105 0.33 27.89 -9.81
N GLY A 106 0.38 28.80 -8.84
CA GLY A 106 1.13 30.04 -8.95
C GLY A 106 2.61 29.78 -8.64
N ILE A 107 3.49 30.71 -9.03
CA ILE A 107 4.96 30.51 -9.06
C ILE A 107 5.62 30.25 -7.68
N LEU A 108 4.89 30.49 -6.58
CA LEU A 108 5.36 30.36 -5.19
C LEU A 108 4.21 29.95 -4.26
N ASN A 109 3.64 28.76 -4.44
CA ASN A 109 2.63 28.26 -3.51
C ASN A 109 3.29 27.64 -2.28
N MET A 110 2.79 27.98 -1.10
CA MET A 110 3.11 27.27 0.14
C MET A 110 2.46 25.89 0.10
N ILE A 111 3.26 24.86 0.37
CA ILE A 111 2.75 23.50 0.56
C ILE A 111 2.46 23.32 2.05
N SER A 112 1.27 22.82 2.38
CA SER A 112 0.93 22.49 3.76
C SER A 112 1.84 21.39 4.30
N GLY A 113 2.03 21.32 5.63
CA GLY A 113 2.91 20.29 6.22
C GLY A 113 2.48 18.86 5.89
N ASP A 114 1.17 18.61 5.81
CA ASP A 114 0.62 17.30 5.46
C ASP A 114 0.88 16.95 3.99
N GLU A 115 0.64 17.88 3.06
CA GLU A 115 0.93 17.69 1.63
C GLU A 115 2.43 17.49 1.39
N GLU A 116 3.29 18.24 2.10
CA GLU A 116 4.74 18.06 2.04
C GLU A 116 5.11 16.63 2.45
N LYS A 117 4.60 16.14 3.57
CA LYS A 117 4.87 14.78 4.06
C LYS A 117 4.50 13.73 3.02
N TRP A 118 3.30 13.82 2.45
CA TRP A 118 2.85 12.89 1.41
C TRP A 118 3.70 12.95 0.15
N PHE A 119 4.09 14.16 -0.24
CA PHE A 119 4.88 14.37 -1.43
C PHE A 119 6.32 13.82 -1.28
N LEU A 120 6.96 14.06 -0.13
CA LEU A 120 8.27 13.49 0.18
C LEU A 120 8.23 11.96 0.19
N GLU A 121 7.20 11.37 0.80
CA GLU A 121 6.98 9.93 0.79
C GLU A 121 6.79 9.39 -0.64
N LYS A 122 6.06 10.13 -1.47
CA LYS A 122 5.82 9.76 -2.87
C LYS A 122 7.09 9.82 -3.70
N LEU A 123 7.87 10.88 -3.54
CA LEU A 123 9.18 11.00 -4.16
C LEU A 123 10.07 9.85 -3.73
N TRP A 124 10.18 9.57 -2.43
CA TRP A 124 10.96 8.45 -1.93
C TRP A 124 10.55 7.13 -2.61
N TYR A 125 9.25 6.87 -2.75
CA TYR A 125 8.74 5.65 -3.37
C TYR A 125 9.07 5.54 -4.86
N VAL A 126 8.80 6.59 -5.65
CA VAL A 126 9.00 6.58 -7.11
C VAL A 126 10.48 6.46 -7.48
N ASN A 127 11.35 6.99 -6.63
CA ASN A 127 12.78 7.06 -6.89
C ASN A 127 13.55 5.84 -6.42
N ARG A 128 12.99 5.07 -5.49
CA ARG A 128 13.53 3.76 -5.17
C ARG A 128 13.19 2.78 -6.30
N ARG A 129 14.22 2.34 -7.01
CA ARG A 129 14.15 1.10 -7.81
C ARG A 129 14.05 -0.07 -6.84
N LEU A 130 12.83 -0.37 -6.38
CA LEU A 130 12.59 -1.57 -5.60
C LEU A 130 12.93 -2.77 -6.50
N SER A 131 13.84 -3.61 -6.02
CA SER A 131 14.18 -4.84 -6.73
C SER A 131 13.07 -5.86 -6.49
N SER A 132 12.57 -6.48 -7.56
CA SER A 132 11.58 -7.54 -7.45
C SER A 132 12.26 -8.87 -7.13
N ILE A 133 11.70 -9.59 -6.18
CA ILE A 133 12.10 -10.93 -5.77
C ILE A 133 10.86 -11.80 -5.82
N PHE A 134 10.98 -12.98 -6.43
CA PHE A 134 9.93 -13.97 -6.44
C PHE A 134 10.39 -15.22 -5.69
N ILE A 135 9.58 -15.68 -4.75
CA ILE A 135 9.85 -16.86 -3.92
C ILE A 135 8.63 -17.78 -4.00
N ALA A 136 8.80 -18.97 -4.57
CA ALA A 136 7.75 -19.97 -4.68
C ALA A 136 8.01 -21.13 -3.73
N PHE A 137 7.07 -21.39 -2.82
CA PHE A 137 7.05 -22.58 -1.96
C PHE A 137 6.13 -23.64 -2.59
N LEU A 138 6.75 -24.70 -3.12
CA LEU A 138 6.08 -25.78 -3.85
C LEU A 138 6.18 -27.08 -3.07
N ASN A 139 5.08 -27.75 -2.80
CA ASN A 139 5.06 -29.11 -2.28
C ASN A 139 5.44 -30.10 -3.39
N ASP A 140 6.55 -30.82 -3.20
CA ASP A 140 7.03 -31.81 -4.16
C ASP A 140 6.26 -33.15 -4.04
N GLU A 141 5.49 -33.36 -2.97
CA GLU A 141 4.83 -34.63 -2.68
C GLU A 141 3.32 -34.61 -3.02
N LYS A 142 2.94 -35.33 -4.09
CA LYS A 142 1.53 -35.50 -4.53
C LYS A 142 0.59 -36.18 -3.51
N ARG A 143 1.10 -36.66 -2.37
CA ARG A 143 0.41 -37.62 -1.48
C ARG A 143 0.20 -37.20 -0.02
N ASN A 144 0.52 -35.97 0.36
CA ASN A 144 0.25 -35.55 1.74
C ASN A 144 -1.20 -35.12 1.89
N SER A 145 -1.90 -35.77 2.82
CA SER A 145 -3.21 -35.31 3.25
C SER A 145 -3.04 -33.92 3.85
N PHE A 146 -4.00 -33.02 3.59
CA PHE A 146 -4.03 -31.69 4.18
C PHE A 146 -3.85 -31.72 5.71
N ALA A 147 -4.20 -32.83 6.37
CA ALA A 147 -4.13 -32.99 7.81
C ALA A 147 -2.71 -33.02 8.41
N ASP A 148 -1.68 -33.37 7.63
CA ASP A 148 -0.34 -33.59 8.19
C ASP A 148 0.58 -32.38 8.13
N HIS A 149 0.28 -31.40 7.25
CA HIS A 149 1.01 -30.12 7.09
C HIS A 149 2.56 -30.23 7.03
N SER A 150 3.09 -31.41 6.71
CA SER A 150 4.52 -31.72 6.59
C SER A 150 4.85 -32.21 5.20
N GLY A 151 6.12 -32.15 4.80
CA GLY A 151 6.56 -32.66 3.50
C GLY A 151 7.93 -32.16 3.08
N ILE A 152 8.32 -32.54 1.86
CA ILE A 152 9.46 -31.97 1.16
C ILE A 152 8.95 -30.87 0.23
N PHE A 153 9.54 -29.69 0.35
CA PHE A 153 9.16 -28.51 -0.40
C PHE A 153 10.32 -28.08 -1.29
N SER A 154 10.04 -27.86 -2.56
CA SER A 154 10.93 -27.12 -3.45
C SER A 154 10.66 -25.63 -3.28
N VAL A 155 11.69 -24.89 -2.87
CA VAL A 155 11.66 -23.44 -2.89
C VAL A 155 12.40 -22.94 -4.13
N LEU A 156 11.68 -22.26 -5.01
CA LEU A 156 12.27 -21.56 -6.15
C LEU A 156 12.43 -20.09 -5.81
N ILE A 157 13.62 -19.55 -6.04
CA ILE A 157 13.98 -18.18 -5.71
C ILE A 157 14.49 -17.51 -6.97
N TYR A 158 13.85 -16.41 -7.37
CA TYR A 158 14.32 -15.56 -8.45
C TYR A 158 14.65 -14.21 -7.84
N SER A 159 15.94 -13.88 -7.79
CA SER A 159 16.43 -12.69 -7.11
C SER A 159 17.71 -12.17 -7.77
N PRO A 160 17.87 -10.83 -7.90
CA PRO A 160 19.13 -10.23 -8.36
C PRO A 160 20.34 -10.54 -7.47
N GLY A 161 20.12 -10.99 -6.24
CA GLY A 161 21.18 -11.37 -5.29
C GLY A 161 21.61 -12.83 -5.34
N TYR A 162 20.99 -13.66 -6.19
CA TYR A 162 21.34 -15.08 -6.33
C TYR A 162 22.39 -15.25 -7.44
N PRO A 163 23.48 -16.02 -7.24
CA PRO A 163 24.62 -16.10 -8.17
C PRO A 163 24.25 -16.45 -9.63
N SER A 164 23.15 -17.15 -9.84
CA SER A 164 22.62 -17.59 -11.15
C SER A 164 21.33 -16.89 -11.58
N GLY A 165 20.83 -15.92 -10.80
CA GLY A 165 19.51 -15.29 -11.01
C GLY A 165 18.29 -16.17 -10.65
N MET A 166 18.46 -17.49 -10.60
CA MET A 166 17.47 -18.48 -10.15
C MET A 166 18.12 -19.56 -9.29
N GLY A 167 17.58 -19.78 -8.08
CA GLY A 167 17.95 -20.85 -7.17
C GLY A 167 16.79 -21.81 -6.94
N ARG A 168 17.07 -23.12 -6.90
CA ARG A 168 16.13 -24.13 -6.39
C ARG A 168 16.76 -24.81 -5.17
N VAL A 169 16.08 -24.71 -4.04
CA VAL A 169 16.51 -25.35 -2.79
C VAL A 169 15.41 -26.27 -2.31
N ARG A 170 15.74 -27.49 -1.90
CA ARG A 170 14.79 -28.37 -1.24
C ARG A 170 14.83 -28.12 0.26
N LEU A 171 13.69 -27.76 0.82
CA LEU A 171 13.47 -27.65 2.26
C LEU A 171 12.61 -28.80 2.73
N LYS A 172 13.05 -29.49 3.78
CA LYS A 172 12.23 -30.50 4.45
C LYS A 172 11.53 -29.84 5.63
N ILE A 173 10.21 -29.72 5.58
CA ILE A 173 9.43 -29.20 6.69
C ILE A 173 8.83 -30.38 7.46
N GLY A 174 9.28 -30.55 8.71
CA GLY A 174 8.79 -31.60 9.60
C GLY A 174 7.42 -31.30 10.21
N ARG A 175 6.67 -32.35 10.56
CA ARG A 175 5.37 -32.25 11.26
C ARG A 175 5.44 -31.41 12.53
N ALA A 176 6.53 -31.54 13.29
CA ALA A 176 6.73 -30.80 14.53
C ALA A 176 6.71 -29.28 14.32
N PHE A 177 7.46 -28.80 13.32
CA PHE A 177 7.47 -27.37 12.97
C PHE A 177 6.09 -26.89 12.53
N ALA A 178 5.43 -27.60 11.62
CA ALA A 178 4.12 -27.20 11.13
C ALA A 178 3.10 -27.11 12.28
N ARG A 179 3.07 -28.11 13.16
CA ARG A 179 2.21 -28.13 14.35
C ARG A 179 2.49 -26.96 15.28
N GLU A 180 3.76 -26.65 15.54
CA GLU A 180 4.16 -25.52 16.37
C GLU A 180 3.68 -24.18 15.80
N ILE A 181 3.78 -23.99 14.47
CA ILE A 181 3.23 -22.80 13.79
C ILE A 181 1.71 -22.70 14.02
N PHE A 182 0.97 -23.79 13.86
CA PHE A 182 -0.48 -23.81 14.11
C PHE A 182 -0.83 -23.49 15.56
N ASP A 183 -0.09 -24.06 16.52
CA ASP A 183 -0.33 -23.83 17.94
C ASP A 183 -0.05 -22.37 18.31
N LYS A 184 1.02 -21.77 17.78
CA LYS A 184 1.31 -20.32 17.94
C LYS A 184 0.23 -19.44 17.31
N ILE A 185 -0.28 -19.80 16.13
CA ILE A 185 -1.40 -19.09 15.49
C ILE A 185 -2.65 -19.11 16.39
N LYS A 186 -2.99 -20.26 16.99
CA LYS A 186 -4.11 -20.35 17.94
C LYS A 186 -3.88 -19.50 19.18
N MET A 187 -2.66 -19.52 19.73
CA MET A 187 -2.30 -18.68 20.88
C MET A 187 -2.46 -17.18 20.57
N ILE A 188 -2.07 -16.74 19.37
CA ILE A 188 -2.26 -15.37 18.91
C ILE A 188 -3.75 -15.00 18.91
N GLU A 189 -4.61 -15.85 18.34
CA GLU A 189 -6.07 -15.62 18.34
C GLU A 189 -6.65 -15.55 19.76
N ASP A 190 -6.14 -16.38 20.68
CA ASP A 190 -6.60 -16.39 22.06
C ASP A 190 -6.11 -15.18 22.86
N TYR A 191 -4.88 -14.72 22.65
CA TYR A 191 -4.36 -13.51 23.28
C TYR A 191 -5.06 -12.24 22.77
N GLN A 192 -5.43 -12.20 21.49
CA GLN A 192 -6.22 -11.11 20.92
C GLN A 192 -7.59 -10.97 21.58
N ARG A 193 -8.16 -12.05 22.15
CA ARG A 193 -9.45 -12.03 22.86
C ARG A 193 -9.36 -11.60 24.31
N ARG A 194 -8.19 -11.70 24.93
CA ARG A 194 -8.00 -11.55 26.39
C ARG A 194 -7.19 -10.30 26.77
N ASP A 195 -7.05 -9.34 25.86
CA ASP A 195 -6.28 -8.09 26.03
C ASP A 195 -4.81 -8.29 26.51
N GLY A 196 -4.21 -9.44 26.18
CA GLY A 196 -2.86 -9.80 26.57
C GLY A 196 -1.76 -9.24 25.67
N PHE A 197 -1.74 -7.93 25.39
CA PHE A 197 -0.92 -7.32 24.33
C PHE A 197 0.59 -7.64 24.39
N ASN A 198 1.20 -7.64 25.58
CA ASN A 198 2.63 -7.98 25.71
C ASN A 198 2.89 -9.45 25.33
N ARG A 199 2.08 -10.38 25.86
CA ARG A 199 2.19 -11.81 25.53
C ARG A 199 1.90 -12.08 24.06
N LEU A 200 1.00 -11.30 23.46
CA LEU A 200 0.69 -11.37 22.04
C LEU A 200 1.89 -10.96 21.18
N TYR A 201 2.55 -9.85 21.50
CA TYR A 201 3.75 -9.40 20.78
C TYR A 201 4.86 -10.45 20.84
N ASP A 202 5.18 -10.93 22.05
CA ASP A 202 6.24 -11.91 22.26
C ASP A 202 5.93 -13.22 21.50
N CYS A 203 4.68 -13.67 21.52
CA CYS A 203 4.23 -14.83 20.76
C CYS A 203 4.40 -14.65 19.24
N ILE A 204 4.11 -13.45 18.71
CA ILE A 204 4.31 -13.13 17.29
C ILE A 204 5.80 -13.10 16.93
N VAL A 205 6.65 -12.56 17.80
CA VAL A 205 8.11 -12.54 17.61
C VAL A 205 8.69 -13.95 17.63
N GLU A 206 8.27 -14.80 18.56
CA GLU A 206 8.66 -16.21 18.61
C GLU A 206 8.25 -16.97 17.34
N LEU A 207 7.00 -16.78 16.89
CA LEU A 207 6.52 -17.32 15.62
C LEU A 207 7.40 -16.84 14.45
N GLY A 208 7.69 -15.54 14.39
CA GLY A 208 8.52 -14.94 13.35
C GLY A 208 9.95 -15.48 13.33
N ASN A 209 10.59 -15.63 14.49
CA ASN A 209 11.92 -16.20 14.62
C ASN A 209 11.96 -17.66 14.11
N LYS A 210 10.91 -18.42 14.39
CA LYS A 210 10.78 -19.81 13.95
C LYS A 210 10.63 -19.90 12.43
N ILE A 211 9.79 -19.06 11.85
CA ILE A 211 9.64 -18.94 10.39
C ILE A 211 10.97 -18.54 9.74
N TYR A 212 11.66 -17.54 10.27
CA TYR A 212 12.96 -17.13 9.75
C TYR A 212 13.98 -18.28 9.77
N SER A 213 14.13 -18.92 10.93
CA SER A 213 15.17 -19.93 11.15
C SER A 213 15.00 -21.17 10.28
N GLU A 214 13.75 -21.55 10.00
CA GLU A 214 13.42 -22.80 9.30
C GLU A 214 13.16 -22.59 7.81
N LEU A 215 12.63 -21.42 7.42
CA LEU A 215 12.23 -21.16 6.03
C LEU A 215 13.16 -20.20 5.29
N PHE A 216 13.81 -19.23 5.97
CA PHE A 216 14.60 -18.19 5.29
C PHE A 216 16.10 -18.33 5.49
N LYS A 217 16.55 -18.68 6.70
CA LYS A 217 17.96 -18.89 7.02
C LYS A 217 18.59 -19.99 6.16
N PRO A 218 17.95 -21.16 5.93
CA PRO A 218 18.53 -22.21 5.07
C PRO A 218 18.60 -21.81 3.59
N LEU A 219 17.83 -20.79 3.20
CA LEU A 219 17.82 -20.24 1.84
C LEU A 219 18.84 -19.13 1.62
N ASN A 220 19.62 -18.75 2.65
CA ASN A 220 20.56 -17.63 2.64
C ASN A 220 19.90 -16.29 2.25
N LEU A 221 18.67 -16.05 2.72
CA LEU A 221 17.88 -14.86 2.40
C LEU A 221 18.01 -13.72 3.43
N GLU A 222 19.05 -13.73 4.28
CA GLU A 222 19.23 -12.73 5.35
C GLU A 222 19.33 -11.29 4.83
N PHE A 223 19.79 -11.11 3.58
CA PHE A 223 19.87 -9.80 2.93
C PHE A 223 18.52 -9.07 2.86
N LEU A 224 17.39 -9.80 2.92
CA LEU A 224 16.05 -9.21 2.96
C LEU A 224 15.80 -8.36 4.22
N TRP A 225 16.44 -8.69 5.35
CA TRP A 225 16.38 -7.92 6.60
C TRP A 225 17.49 -6.88 6.68
N GLN A 226 18.69 -7.22 6.21
CA GLN A 226 19.85 -6.33 6.26
C GLN A 226 19.65 -5.12 5.33
N ARG A 227 19.43 -5.38 4.03
CA ARG A 227 19.29 -4.36 2.98
C ARG A 227 17.85 -3.86 2.86
N GLY A 228 16.91 -4.79 2.80
CA GLY A 228 15.49 -4.51 2.54
C GLY A 228 15.23 -3.78 1.22
N ASN A 229 14.05 -3.17 1.12
CA ASN A 229 13.56 -2.40 -0.03
C ASN A 229 13.29 -3.25 -1.26
N TYR A 230 12.78 -4.46 -1.03
CA TYR A 230 12.36 -5.38 -2.07
C TYR A 230 10.84 -5.36 -2.26
N LEU A 231 10.40 -5.58 -3.51
CA LEU A 231 9.07 -6.09 -3.80
C LEU A 231 9.17 -7.61 -3.76
N ILE A 232 8.57 -8.26 -2.77
CA ILE A 232 8.65 -9.71 -2.59
C ILE A 232 7.30 -10.31 -2.94
N ASP A 233 7.27 -11.11 -3.99
CA ASP A 233 6.12 -11.90 -4.41
C ASP A 233 6.31 -13.34 -3.92
N PHE A 234 5.48 -13.75 -2.98
CA PHE A 234 5.40 -15.13 -2.52
C PHE A 234 4.35 -15.89 -3.31
N TYR A 235 4.75 -16.94 -4.00
CA TYR A 235 3.84 -17.96 -4.48
C TYR A 235 3.79 -19.11 -3.48
N ILE A 236 2.59 -19.43 -2.99
CA ILE A 236 2.39 -20.48 -2.02
C ILE A 236 1.29 -21.39 -2.55
N ASP A 237 1.56 -22.68 -2.61
CA ASP A 237 0.54 -23.64 -3.02
C ASP A 237 -0.56 -23.85 -1.96
N ASN A 238 -1.57 -24.63 -2.35
CA ASN A 238 -2.73 -24.92 -1.50
C ASN A 238 -2.42 -25.73 -0.23
N TYR A 239 -1.18 -26.19 -0.03
CA TYR A 239 -0.77 -26.92 1.17
C TYR A 239 -0.05 -26.03 2.17
N ASN A 240 0.56 -24.93 1.71
CA ASN A 240 1.46 -24.09 2.50
C ASN A 240 0.88 -22.72 2.88
N PHE A 241 -0.36 -22.42 2.47
CA PHE A 241 -0.95 -21.09 2.66
C PHE A 241 -1.05 -20.62 4.12
N PHE A 242 -0.77 -21.46 5.12
CA PHE A 242 -0.91 -21.10 6.53
C PHE A 242 0.33 -20.40 7.12
N PHE A 243 1.48 -20.41 6.42
CA PHE A 243 2.69 -19.75 6.92
C PHE A 243 2.64 -18.23 6.72
N PRO A 244 2.75 -17.43 7.79
CA PRO A 244 2.86 -15.98 7.65
C PRO A 244 4.27 -15.52 7.39
N LEU A 245 4.69 -15.70 6.15
CA LEU A 245 6.03 -15.38 5.69
C LEU A 245 6.38 -13.89 5.89
N GLU A 246 5.39 -13.00 5.84
CA GLU A 246 5.56 -11.57 6.11
C GLU A 246 5.93 -11.26 7.57
N LEU A 247 5.58 -12.16 8.50
CA LEU A 247 5.93 -12.04 9.92
C LEU A 247 7.24 -12.75 10.28
N ALA A 248 8.02 -13.23 9.33
CA ALA A 248 9.35 -13.75 9.62
C ALA A 248 10.21 -12.65 10.31
N TYR A 249 10.82 -12.97 11.44
CA TYR A 249 11.51 -12.02 12.32
C TYR A 249 12.99 -12.37 12.45
N ALA A 250 13.86 -11.40 12.17
CA ALA A 250 15.31 -11.50 12.30
C ALA A 250 15.92 -10.10 12.42
N ASN A 251 17.08 -9.99 13.06
CA ASN A 251 17.79 -8.71 13.21
C ASN A 251 16.88 -7.60 13.80
N ASP A 252 16.13 -7.97 14.83
CA ASP A 252 15.14 -7.14 15.55
C ASP A 252 14.01 -6.53 14.71
N ARG A 253 13.66 -7.16 13.59
CA ARG A 253 12.63 -6.65 12.68
C ARG A 253 11.85 -7.77 12.00
N PHE A 254 10.58 -7.49 11.71
CA PHE A 254 9.77 -8.30 10.81
C PHE A 254 10.15 -8.05 9.35
N LEU A 255 9.93 -9.05 8.48
CA LEU A 255 10.24 -8.97 7.06
C LEU A 255 9.49 -7.82 6.37
N PHE A 256 8.23 -7.58 6.73
CA PHE A 256 7.41 -6.51 6.14
C PHE A 256 7.92 -5.10 6.46
N GLU A 257 8.74 -4.91 7.51
CA GLU A 257 9.12 -3.56 7.95
C GLU A 257 10.01 -2.84 6.92
N LYS A 258 10.80 -3.60 6.16
CA LYS A 258 11.66 -3.05 5.10
C LYS A 258 11.22 -3.46 3.70
N ASN A 259 10.23 -4.34 3.55
CA ASN A 259 9.89 -4.94 2.26
C ASN A 259 8.40 -4.88 2.01
N ILE A 260 8.02 -4.72 0.75
CA ILE A 260 6.62 -4.76 0.33
C ILE A 260 6.35 -6.20 -0.11
N ILE A 261 5.35 -6.81 0.51
CA ILE A 261 5.09 -8.23 0.37
C ILE A 261 3.74 -8.42 -0.30
N SER A 262 3.70 -9.34 -1.26
CA SER A 262 2.46 -9.83 -1.86
C SER A 262 2.44 -11.35 -1.90
N PHE A 263 1.27 -11.91 -1.65
CA PHE A 263 0.98 -13.32 -1.88
C PHE A 263 0.25 -13.50 -3.21
N LEU A 264 0.85 -14.24 -4.13
CA LEU A 264 0.32 -14.53 -5.46
C LEU A 264 -0.32 -15.92 -5.49
N SER A 265 -1.49 -16.02 -6.12
CA SER A 265 -2.04 -17.33 -6.47
C SER A 265 -1.42 -17.90 -7.75
N SER A 266 -1.77 -19.15 -8.06
CA SER A 266 -1.27 -19.89 -9.23
C SER A 266 -1.60 -19.19 -10.54
N ASN A 267 -2.80 -18.62 -10.61
CA ASN A 267 -3.28 -17.85 -11.75
C ASN A 267 -2.73 -16.42 -11.79
N ASP A 268 -2.23 -15.88 -10.67
CA ASP A 268 -1.74 -14.49 -10.60
C ASP A 268 -0.32 -14.35 -11.15
N TRP A 269 0.52 -15.38 -11.04
CA TRP A 269 1.90 -15.34 -11.55
C TRP A 269 1.96 -14.97 -13.03
N GLU A 270 1.16 -15.62 -13.89
CA GLU A 270 1.14 -15.29 -15.32
C GLU A 270 0.47 -13.92 -15.57
N ASN A 271 -0.56 -13.59 -14.80
CA ASN A 271 -1.39 -12.40 -15.02
C ASN A 271 -0.78 -11.08 -14.52
N CYS A 272 0.02 -11.11 -13.45
CA CYS A 272 0.70 -9.94 -12.88
C CYS A 272 1.85 -9.44 -13.76
N TYR A 273 2.40 -10.31 -14.62
CA TYR A 273 3.55 -10.00 -15.48
C TYR A 273 3.16 -9.82 -16.97
N ASN A 274 1.96 -10.23 -17.38
CA ASN A 274 1.46 -10.12 -18.77
C ASN A 274 0.80 -8.75 -19.13
N GLY A 275 1.46 -7.63 -18.81
CA GLY A 275 1.14 -6.34 -19.45
C GLY A 275 -0.17 -5.65 -19.04
N ARG A 276 -0.80 -6.04 -17.92
CA ARG A 276 -1.97 -5.32 -17.39
C ARG A 276 -1.61 -3.87 -17.02
N LYS A 277 -2.54 -2.93 -17.23
CA LYS A 277 -2.34 -1.54 -16.80
C LYS A 277 -2.25 -1.48 -15.27
N ASN A 278 -1.09 -1.04 -14.76
CA ASN A 278 -0.86 -0.84 -13.34
C ASN A 278 -1.77 0.26 -12.77
N ARG A 279 -2.02 1.31 -13.55
CA ARG A 279 -2.91 2.41 -13.15
C ARG A 279 -4.34 2.18 -13.60
N VAL A 280 -5.25 2.37 -12.65
CA VAL A 280 -6.67 2.11 -12.81
C VAL A 280 -7.46 3.37 -12.45
N LYS A 281 -8.28 3.89 -13.36
CA LYS A 281 -9.19 4.98 -13.03
C LYS A 281 -10.31 4.46 -12.11
N LEU A 282 -10.48 5.09 -10.95
CA LEU A 282 -11.55 4.74 -10.03
C LEU A 282 -12.91 5.28 -10.54
N LYS A 283 -13.87 4.39 -10.79
CA LYS A 283 -15.21 4.72 -11.28
C LYS A 283 -16.30 4.20 -10.37
N LYS A 284 -16.18 2.99 -9.82
CA LYS A 284 -17.25 2.38 -9.02
C LYS A 284 -16.74 1.77 -7.72
N VAL A 285 -17.23 2.29 -6.60
CA VAL A 285 -16.96 1.78 -5.25
C VAL A 285 -18.25 1.21 -4.66
N LEU A 286 -18.15 0.01 -4.10
CA LEU A 286 -19.22 -0.63 -3.35
C LEU A 286 -18.76 -0.85 -1.90
N LEU A 287 -19.50 -0.27 -0.97
CA LEU A 287 -19.30 -0.39 0.48
C LEU A 287 -20.47 -1.18 1.05
N LEU A 288 -20.18 -2.25 1.79
CA LEU A 288 -21.18 -3.12 2.39
C LEU A 288 -20.90 -3.27 3.88
N ALA A 289 -21.85 -2.89 4.72
CA ALA A 289 -21.81 -3.10 6.16
C ALA A 289 -22.81 -4.16 6.60
N SER A 290 -22.37 -5.04 7.49
CA SER A 290 -23.23 -5.92 8.27
C SER A 290 -23.74 -5.19 9.50
N LEU A 291 -25.06 -5.09 9.64
CA LEU A 291 -25.71 -4.59 10.87
C LEU A 291 -26.12 -5.72 11.83
N ALA A 292 -25.85 -6.99 11.48
CA ALA A 292 -26.17 -8.10 12.36
C ALA A 292 -25.38 -8.01 13.68
N ASN A 293 -26.02 -8.46 14.76
CA ASN A 293 -25.49 -8.45 16.12
C ASN A 293 -25.15 -7.06 16.72
N GLY A 294 -25.69 -5.96 16.17
CA GLY A 294 -25.58 -4.64 16.79
C GLY A 294 -24.19 -4.00 16.73
N ILE A 295 -23.34 -4.38 15.76
CA ILE A 295 -22.00 -3.81 15.60
C ILE A 295 -22.11 -2.44 14.93
N GLU A 296 -22.30 -1.39 15.72
CA GLU A 296 -22.36 0.00 15.25
C GLU A 296 -21.09 0.43 14.49
N ASN A 297 -19.94 -0.17 14.82
CA ASN A 297 -18.64 0.14 14.23
C ASN A 297 -18.58 -0.14 12.72
N SER A 298 -19.26 -1.19 12.23
CA SER A 298 -19.24 -1.52 10.79
C SER A 298 -19.97 -0.48 9.95
N LEU A 299 -21.06 0.10 10.46
CA LEU A 299 -21.77 1.17 9.78
C LEU A 299 -20.95 2.46 9.79
N SER A 300 -20.38 2.81 10.95
CA SER A 300 -19.53 3.99 11.11
C SER A 300 -18.36 3.98 10.12
N GLU A 301 -17.68 2.83 10.00
CA GLU A 301 -16.57 2.64 9.05
C GLU A 301 -16.99 2.85 7.60
N VAL A 302 -18.05 2.19 7.14
CA VAL A 302 -18.48 2.34 5.74
C VAL A 302 -19.04 3.73 5.44
N ASP A 303 -19.62 4.41 6.43
CA ASP A 303 -20.12 5.78 6.30
C ASP A 303 -18.95 6.78 6.17
N GLU A 304 -17.89 6.61 6.97
CA GLU A 304 -16.64 7.38 6.81
C GLU A 304 -16.04 7.16 5.41
N LEU A 305 -15.93 5.91 4.97
CA LEU A 305 -15.44 5.59 3.62
C LEU A 305 -16.36 6.15 2.53
N TYR A 306 -17.67 6.14 2.72
CA TYR A 306 -18.61 6.70 1.77
C TYR A 306 -18.36 8.19 1.57
N ARG A 307 -18.23 8.96 2.66
CA ARG A 307 -17.88 10.39 2.61
C ARG A 307 -16.53 10.61 1.95
N PHE A 308 -15.53 9.81 2.33
CA PHE A 308 -14.19 9.87 1.73
C PHE A 308 -14.25 9.71 0.21
N PHE A 309 -14.84 8.62 -0.30
CA PHE A 309 -14.90 8.36 -1.74
C PHE A 309 -15.79 9.35 -2.48
N LYS A 310 -16.89 9.82 -1.88
CA LYS A 310 -17.72 10.87 -2.47
C LYS A 310 -16.95 12.17 -2.68
N ASN A 311 -16.08 12.54 -1.74
CA ASN A 311 -15.27 13.74 -1.85
C ASN A 311 -14.12 13.59 -2.87
N GLN A 312 -13.61 12.38 -3.09
CA GLN A 312 -12.55 12.14 -4.08
C GLN A 312 -13.09 11.97 -5.50
N MET A 313 -14.24 11.31 -5.66
CA MET A 313 -14.75 10.89 -6.96
C MET A 313 -15.78 11.89 -7.53
N ASN A 314 -15.31 12.91 -8.27
CA ASN A 314 -16.18 13.98 -8.83
C ASN A 314 -16.54 13.82 -10.32
N GLY A 315 -16.33 12.65 -10.92
CA GLY A 315 -16.60 12.41 -12.34
C GLY A 315 -18.08 12.09 -12.65
N LYS A 316 -18.58 12.53 -13.83
CA LYS A 316 -19.95 12.22 -14.31
C LYS A 316 -20.32 10.73 -14.29
N ASN A 317 -19.34 9.84 -14.39
CA ASN A 317 -19.54 8.37 -14.40
C ASN A 317 -19.05 7.69 -13.12
N SER A 318 -18.78 8.47 -12.06
CA SER A 318 -18.31 7.95 -10.79
C SER A 318 -19.47 7.58 -9.88
N GLN A 319 -19.41 6.42 -9.25
CA GLN A 319 -20.46 5.89 -8.39
C GLN A 319 -19.87 5.31 -7.11
N VAL A 320 -20.35 5.81 -5.97
CA VAL A 320 -20.10 5.23 -4.65
C VAL A 320 -21.45 4.73 -4.12
N ARG A 321 -21.55 3.44 -3.81
CA ARG A 321 -22.75 2.83 -3.22
C ARG A 321 -22.43 2.33 -1.82
N LEU A 322 -23.32 2.62 -0.87
CA LEU A 322 -23.31 2.05 0.47
C LEU A 322 -24.55 1.16 0.62
N ILE A 323 -24.35 -0.07 1.11
CA ILE A 323 -25.42 -0.98 1.49
C ILE A 323 -25.21 -1.35 2.97
N ALA A 324 -26.21 -1.13 3.81
CA ALA A 324 -26.20 -1.51 5.22
C ALA A 324 -27.38 -2.45 5.57
N ARG A 325 -27.71 -3.36 4.64
CA ARG A 325 -28.77 -4.36 4.79
C ARG A 325 -28.45 -5.58 3.93
N ASP A 326 -29.08 -6.73 4.16
CA ASP A 326 -28.94 -7.87 3.25
C ASP A 326 -29.51 -7.51 1.87
N PRO A 327 -28.68 -7.38 0.81
CA PRO A 327 -29.19 -7.16 -0.54
C PRO A 327 -29.83 -8.43 -1.11
N GLY A 328 -29.58 -9.60 -0.52
CA GLY A 328 -29.86 -10.89 -1.11
C GLY A 328 -28.84 -11.26 -2.20
N TYR A 329 -28.71 -12.58 -2.47
CA TYR A 329 -27.69 -13.13 -3.36
C TYR A 329 -27.74 -12.52 -4.78
N GLY A 330 -28.92 -12.53 -5.41
CA GLY A 330 -29.08 -12.04 -6.78
C GLY A 330 -28.78 -10.54 -6.94
N SER A 331 -29.10 -9.74 -5.93
CA SER A 331 -28.77 -8.31 -5.92
C SER A 331 -27.28 -8.09 -5.72
N LEU A 332 -26.64 -8.78 -4.75
CA LEU A 332 -25.21 -8.64 -4.51
C LEU A 332 -24.39 -8.93 -5.77
N ARG A 333 -24.73 -10.00 -6.51
CA ARG A 333 -24.11 -10.32 -7.81
C ARG A 333 -24.18 -9.15 -8.79
N LYS A 334 -25.37 -8.54 -8.96
CA LYS A 334 -25.56 -7.38 -9.85
C LYS A 334 -24.76 -6.16 -9.38
N GLN A 335 -24.59 -6.01 -8.07
CA GLN A 335 -23.91 -4.85 -7.50
C GLN A 335 -22.39 -4.94 -7.62
N LEU A 336 -21.81 -6.15 -7.50
CA LEU A 336 -20.37 -6.42 -7.64
C LEU A 336 -19.84 -6.30 -9.07
N PHE A 337 -20.73 -6.32 -10.06
CA PHE A 337 -20.37 -6.21 -11.46
C PHE A 337 -19.70 -4.86 -11.79
N ASP A 338 -18.54 -4.91 -12.46
CA ASP A 338 -17.71 -3.76 -12.85
C ASP A 338 -17.38 -2.81 -11.68
N VAL A 339 -17.27 -3.37 -10.47
CA VAL A 339 -16.81 -2.62 -9.29
C VAL A 339 -15.30 -2.51 -9.34
N ASP A 340 -14.76 -1.33 -9.02
CA ASP A 340 -13.32 -1.15 -8.89
C ASP A 340 -12.86 -1.53 -7.49
N ILE A 341 -13.58 -1.08 -6.46
CA ILE A 341 -13.30 -1.37 -5.04
C ILE A 341 -14.56 -1.91 -4.39
N PHE A 342 -14.49 -3.13 -3.86
CA PHE A 342 -15.47 -3.67 -2.94
C PHE A 342 -14.88 -3.68 -1.53
N HIS A 343 -15.51 -2.97 -0.60
CA HIS A 343 -15.16 -2.99 0.82
C HIS A 343 -16.31 -3.60 1.62
N PHE A 344 -16.00 -4.59 2.44
CA PHE A 344 -16.96 -5.19 3.36
C PHE A 344 -16.51 -5.00 4.80
N SER A 345 -17.43 -4.59 5.67
CA SER A 345 -17.23 -4.47 7.11
C SER A 345 -18.25 -5.31 7.89
N GLY A 346 -17.74 -6.15 8.80
CA GLY A 346 -18.53 -6.94 9.77
C GLY A 346 -18.28 -8.44 9.70
N HIS A 347 -19.15 -9.28 10.26
CA HIS A 347 -18.89 -10.72 10.36
C HIS A 347 -19.34 -11.51 9.12
N MET A 348 -18.47 -12.16 8.37
CA MET A 348 -18.89 -12.94 7.19
C MET A 348 -19.91 -14.05 7.52
N ALA A 349 -19.63 -14.90 8.53
CA ALA A 349 -20.48 -16.03 8.88
C ALA A 349 -21.85 -15.62 9.46
N ASN A 350 -21.87 -14.57 10.27
CA ASN A 350 -23.03 -14.10 11.02
C ASN A 350 -23.48 -12.68 10.61
N SER A 351 -23.20 -12.28 9.36
CA SER A 351 -23.46 -10.91 8.87
C SER A 351 -24.94 -10.54 8.79
N GLY A 352 -25.83 -11.53 8.90
CA GLY A 352 -27.21 -11.38 8.44
C GLY A 352 -27.33 -11.18 6.92
N ILE A 353 -26.21 -11.12 6.19
CA ILE A 353 -26.14 -10.93 4.74
C ILE A 353 -25.88 -12.28 4.09
N LYS A 354 -26.91 -12.89 3.49
CA LYS A 354 -26.80 -14.24 2.91
C LYS A 354 -25.66 -14.34 1.88
N GLY A 355 -25.40 -13.28 1.14
CA GLY A 355 -24.35 -13.20 0.12
C GLY A 355 -22.91 -13.11 0.66
N MET A 356 -22.71 -12.84 1.96
CA MET A 356 -21.40 -12.65 2.57
C MET A 356 -20.91 -13.83 3.41
N ARG A 357 -21.72 -14.88 3.56
CA ARG A 357 -21.23 -16.17 4.03
C ARG A 357 -20.13 -16.65 3.08
N ASP A 358 -18.99 -17.13 3.58
CA ASP A 358 -17.78 -17.45 2.79
C ASP A 358 -18.11 -18.11 1.44
N SER A 359 -18.81 -19.25 1.48
CA SER A 359 -19.17 -20.01 0.28
C SER A 359 -20.00 -19.21 -0.74
N PHE A 360 -20.75 -18.20 -0.31
CA PHE A 360 -21.61 -17.40 -1.16
C PHE A 360 -20.89 -16.22 -1.81
N LEU A 361 -19.93 -15.56 -1.15
CA LEU A 361 -19.10 -14.54 -1.81
C LEU A 361 -18.29 -15.20 -2.94
N PHE A 362 -17.64 -16.34 -2.65
CA PHE A 362 -16.91 -17.12 -3.65
C PHE A 362 -17.82 -17.56 -4.80
N ARG A 363 -18.99 -18.13 -4.52
CA ARG A 363 -19.98 -18.48 -5.56
C ARG A 363 -20.43 -17.26 -6.36
N THR A 364 -20.58 -16.10 -5.73
CA THR A 364 -20.96 -14.87 -6.43
C THR A 364 -19.87 -14.44 -7.40
N LEU A 365 -18.61 -14.42 -6.96
CA LEU A 365 -17.46 -14.09 -7.80
C LEU A 365 -17.27 -15.11 -8.93
N LEU A 366 -17.38 -16.40 -8.65
CA LEU A 366 -17.35 -17.48 -9.65
C LEU A 366 -18.38 -17.25 -10.76
N ASN A 367 -19.59 -16.80 -10.40
CA ASN A 367 -20.68 -16.55 -11.33
C ASN A 367 -20.59 -15.19 -12.07
N LEU A 368 -19.54 -14.40 -11.85
CA LEU A 368 -19.23 -13.21 -12.63
C LEU A 368 -18.21 -13.55 -13.72
N ASN A 369 -18.32 -12.87 -14.87
CA ASN A 369 -17.25 -12.89 -15.87
C ASN A 369 -15.94 -12.37 -15.22
N PRO A 370 -14.80 -13.08 -15.35
CA PRO A 370 -13.51 -12.67 -14.80
C PRO A 370 -13.16 -11.20 -15.04
N GLU A 371 -13.43 -10.66 -16.23
CA GLU A 371 -13.11 -9.28 -16.59
C GLU A 371 -13.99 -8.23 -15.91
N ARG A 372 -15.15 -8.65 -15.38
CA ARG A 372 -16.17 -7.81 -14.73
C ARG A 372 -16.25 -7.99 -13.22
N ARG A 373 -15.31 -8.76 -12.64
CA ARG A 373 -15.17 -8.93 -11.20
C ARG A 373 -14.60 -7.66 -10.55
N PRO A 374 -14.81 -7.47 -9.23
CA PRO A 374 -14.12 -6.43 -8.49
C PRO A 374 -12.61 -6.44 -8.74
N ARG A 375 -12.00 -5.27 -8.97
CA ARG A 375 -10.53 -5.20 -9.13
C ARG A 375 -9.83 -5.36 -7.79
N MET A 376 -10.32 -4.68 -6.75
CA MET A 376 -9.85 -4.82 -5.38
C MET A 376 -10.99 -5.22 -4.46
N ILE A 377 -10.71 -6.16 -3.56
CA ILE A 377 -11.60 -6.51 -2.45
C ILE A 377 -10.85 -6.23 -1.13
N PHE A 378 -11.49 -5.49 -0.22
CA PHE A 378 -11.06 -5.32 1.16
C PHE A 378 -12.11 -5.97 2.06
N LEU A 379 -11.73 -7.02 2.78
CA LEU A 379 -12.60 -7.70 3.73
C LEU A 379 -12.17 -7.33 5.16
N ASN A 380 -12.87 -6.38 5.78
CA ASN A 380 -12.75 -6.13 7.21
C ASN A 380 -13.70 -7.06 7.98
N SER A 381 -13.33 -8.34 8.05
CA SER A 381 -14.20 -9.37 8.61
C SER A 381 -13.44 -10.57 9.12
N CYS A 382 -13.79 -11.07 10.31
CA CYS A 382 -13.29 -12.35 10.81
C CYS A 382 -13.66 -13.49 9.86
N GLY A 383 -12.67 -14.19 9.30
CA GLY A 383 -12.94 -15.39 8.48
C GLY A 383 -11.74 -15.96 7.73
N ARG A 384 -11.45 -17.24 8.01
CA ARG A 384 -10.72 -18.25 7.19
C ARG A 384 -9.35 -17.90 6.58
N GLY A 385 -8.68 -16.88 7.08
CA GLY A 385 -7.24 -16.70 6.91
C GLY A 385 -6.77 -16.55 5.46
N TYR A 386 -5.51 -16.89 5.21
CA TYR A 386 -4.86 -16.78 3.89
C TYR A 386 -5.61 -17.45 2.75
N ARG A 387 -6.33 -18.54 3.04
CA ARG A 387 -7.11 -19.28 2.06
C ARG A 387 -8.11 -18.37 1.34
N ASN A 388 -8.77 -17.46 2.06
CA ASN A 388 -9.72 -16.55 1.43
C ASN A 388 -9.02 -15.60 0.46
N GLY A 389 -7.86 -15.06 0.85
CA GLY A 389 -7.04 -14.19 0.01
C GLY A 389 -6.66 -14.86 -1.31
N PHE A 390 -6.04 -16.05 -1.23
CA PHE A 390 -5.68 -16.84 -2.42
C PHE A 390 -6.89 -17.20 -3.27
N GLN A 391 -7.98 -17.71 -2.67
CA GLN A 391 -9.17 -18.08 -3.42
C GLN A 391 -9.81 -16.88 -4.13
N ILE A 392 -9.81 -15.69 -3.53
CA ILE A 392 -10.35 -14.48 -4.17
C ILE A 392 -9.49 -14.10 -5.39
N THR A 393 -8.17 -14.14 -5.27
CA THR A 393 -7.29 -13.76 -6.38
C THR A 393 -7.20 -14.83 -7.47
N GLU A 394 -7.32 -16.13 -7.12
CA GLU A 394 -7.48 -17.22 -8.10
C GLU A 394 -8.73 -17.04 -8.98
N LEU A 395 -9.77 -16.41 -8.43
CA LEU A 395 -10.96 -15.98 -9.16
C LEU A 395 -10.73 -14.69 -9.95
N GLY A 396 -9.50 -14.26 -10.21
CA GLY A 396 -9.18 -13.14 -11.09
C GLY A 396 -9.43 -11.75 -10.50
N VAL A 397 -9.74 -11.63 -9.21
CA VAL A 397 -9.69 -10.35 -8.50
C VAL A 397 -8.21 -9.94 -8.37
N ARG A 398 -7.86 -8.72 -8.81
CA ARG A 398 -6.44 -8.33 -8.89
C ARG A 398 -5.78 -8.16 -7.53
N CYS A 399 -6.49 -7.62 -6.55
CA CYS A 399 -5.97 -7.37 -5.22
C CYS A 399 -6.99 -7.77 -4.15
N CYS A 400 -6.55 -8.47 -3.12
CA CYS A 400 -7.36 -8.77 -1.96
C CYS A 400 -6.61 -8.39 -0.68
N ILE A 401 -7.29 -7.72 0.23
CA ILE A 401 -6.84 -7.51 1.61
C ILE A 401 -7.86 -8.18 2.52
N THR A 402 -7.39 -9.09 3.36
CA THR A 402 -8.25 -9.84 4.27
C THR A 402 -7.46 -10.20 5.54
N PRO A 403 -8.12 -10.28 6.70
CA PRO A 403 -7.45 -10.67 7.90
C PRO A 403 -7.10 -12.15 7.91
N ARG A 404 -5.90 -12.45 8.40
CA ARG A 404 -5.37 -13.80 8.60
C ARG A 404 -5.90 -14.48 9.86
N TYR A 405 -6.28 -13.68 10.86
CA TYR A 405 -6.77 -14.10 12.17
C TYR A 405 -8.14 -13.49 12.46
N LYS A 406 -8.72 -13.85 13.60
CA LYS A 406 -9.86 -13.12 14.14
C LYS A 406 -9.41 -11.70 14.54
N ILE A 407 -10.21 -10.71 14.20
CA ILE A 407 -9.97 -9.31 14.52
C ILE A 407 -11.01 -8.84 15.56
N PRO A 408 -10.61 -8.09 16.61
CA PRO A 408 -11.57 -7.46 17.53
C PRO A 408 -12.42 -6.40 16.84
N ASP A 409 -13.70 -6.31 17.19
CA ASP A 409 -14.67 -5.38 16.55
C ASP A 409 -14.39 -3.89 16.80
N THR A 410 -13.55 -3.56 17.79
CA THR A 410 -13.24 -2.19 18.23
C THR A 410 -11.97 -1.62 17.60
N GLN A 411 -11.28 -2.38 16.75
CA GLN A 411 -9.97 -2.01 16.24
C GLN A 411 -9.92 -2.25 14.73
N GLY A 412 -9.71 -1.19 13.94
CA GLY A 412 -9.62 -1.28 12.48
C GLY A 412 -9.70 0.06 11.76
N ALA A 413 -10.47 1.02 12.30
CA ALA A 413 -10.71 2.30 11.65
C ALA A 413 -9.41 3.06 11.30
N GLY A 414 -8.47 3.19 12.24
CA GLY A 414 -7.18 3.85 11.98
C GLY A 414 -6.38 3.20 10.85
N PHE A 415 -6.32 1.87 10.82
CA PHE A 415 -5.68 1.12 9.73
C PHE A 415 -6.36 1.39 8.39
N ILE A 416 -7.69 1.31 8.35
CA ILE A 416 -8.48 1.46 7.13
C ILE A 416 -8.40 2.89 6.59
N SER A 417 -8.57 3.90 7.43
CA SER A 417 -8.47 5.31 7.05
C SER A 417 -7.06 5.65 6.55
N SER A 418 -6.01 5.19 7.26
CA SER A 418 -4.62 5.35 6.81
C SER A 418 -4.37 4.67 5.46
N PHE A 419 -4.87 3.44 5.25
CA PHE A 419 -4.74 2.73 3.97
C PHE A 419 -5.38 3.47 2.79
N TYR A 420 -6.63 3.92 2.94
CA TYR A 420 -7.31 4.66 1.87
C TYR A 420 -6.71 6.05 1.64
N ALA A 421 -6.14 6.69 2.67
CA ALA A 421 -5.37 7.92 2.51
C ALA A 421 -4.14 7.72 1.59
N PHE A 422 -3.37 6.63 1.77
CA PHE A 422 -2.29 6.29 0.83
C PHE A 422 -2.83 6.05 -0.58
N LEU A 423 -3.95 5.33 -0.74
CA LEU A 423 -4.53 5.11 -2.08
C LEU A 423 -4.92 6.43 -2.77
N LYS A 424 -5.49 7.40 -2.05
CA LYS A 424 -5.80 8.75 -2.57
C LYS A 424 -4.60 9.44 -3.19
N HIS A 425 -3.40 9.23 -2.65
CA HIS A 425 -2.16 9.80 -3.20
C HIS A 425 -1.53 8.93 -4.32
N GLY A 426 -2.33 8.04 -4.91
CA GLY A 426 -1.97 7.25 -6.09
C GLY A 426 -0.86 6.22 -5.84
N PHE A 427 -0.63 5.82 -4.59
CA PHE A 427 0.32 4.75 -4.27
C PHE A 427 -0.23 3.39 -4.74
N SER A 428 0.65 2.42 -4.99
CA SER A 428 0.18 1.07 -5.29
C SER A 428 -0.53 0.49 -4.07
N VAL A 429 -1.46 -0.45 -4.29
CA VAL A 429 -2.24 -1.07 -3.22
C VAL A 429 -1.31 -1.76 -2.21
N ALA A 430 -0.31 -2.51 -2.70
CA ALA A 430 0.68 -3.15 -1.83
C ALA A 430 1.53 -2.14 -1.05
N TYR A 431 1.92 -1.02 -1.69
CA TYR A 431 2.66 0.04 -1.00
C TYR A 431 1.82 0.67 0.12
N ALA A 432 0.59 1.05 -0.21
CA ALA A 432 -0.36 1.62 0.73
C ALA A 432 -0.54 0.68 1.93
N PHE A 433 -0.81 -0.60 1.67
CA PHE A 433 -0.93 -1.63 2.69
C PHE A 433 0.31 -1.74 3.58
N ASN A 434 1.50 -1.87 2.98
CA ASN A 434 2.76 -1.99 3.72
C ASN A 434 3.02 -0.77 4.61
N ARG A 435 2.78 0.44 4.10
CA ARG A 435 2.97 1.67 4.88
C ARG A 435 1.98 1.81 6.00
N THR A 436 0.72 1.47 5.77
CA THR A 436 -0.29 1.44 6.81
C THR A 436 0.10 0.47 7.92
N ILE A 437 0.57 -0.75 7.60
CA ILE A 437 1.07 -1.67 8.64
C ILE A 437 2.19 -1.00 9.42
N ASN A 438 3.23 -0.50 8.76
CA ASN A 438 4.39 0.11 9.43
C ASN A 438 4.02 1.32 10.31
N MET A 439 3.02 2.10 9.93
CA MET A 439 2.59 3.28 10.69
C MET A 439 1.72 2.92 11.90
N GLU A 440 0.83 1.95 11.75
CA GLU A 440 -0.15 1.61 12.78
C GLU A 440 0.36 0.52 13.74
N PHE A 441 1.36 -0.25 13.32
CA PHE A 441 1.97 -1.30 14.12
C PHE A 441 2.84 -0.72 15.23
N SER A 442 2.64 -1.22 16.44
CA SER A 442 3.56 -1.06 17.57
C SER A 442 3.40 -2.23 18.52
N ARG A 443 4.29 -2.36 19.52
CA ARG A 443 4.15 -3.38 20.58
C ARG A 443 2.78 -3.38 21.27
N ARG A 444 2.07 -2.24 21.28
CA ARG A 444 0.73 -2.08 21.88
C ARG A 444 -0.40 -2.06 20.84
N ARG A 445 -0.09 -2.08 19.55
CA ARG A 445 -1.06 -2.03 18.44
C ARG A 445 -0.68 -3.09 17.41
N LEU A 446 -1.23 -4.28 17.58
CA LEU A 446 -0.85 -5.47 16.79
C LEU A 446 -1.89 -5.85 15.73
N LEU A 447 -3.07 -5.22 15.74
CA LEU A 447 -4.11 -5.44 14.75
C LEU A 447 -3.63 -5.32 13.29
N PRO A 448 -2.74 -4.38 12.91
CA PRO A 448 -2.27 -4.32 11.52
C PRO A 448 -1.61 -5.62 11.05
N LEU A 449 -1.01 -6.39 11.97
CA LEU A 449 -0.41 -7.70 11.69
C LEU A 449 -1.43 -8.81 11.49
N SER A 450 -2.71 -8.54 11.78
CA SER A 450 -3.82 -9.44 11.47
C SER A 450 -4.24 -9.36 10.01
N TYR A 451 -3.75 -8.42 9.19
CA TYR A 451 -4.08 -8.34 7.77
C TYR A 451 -2.95 -8.87 6.89
N SER A 452 -3.31 -9.41 5.72
CA SER A 452 -2.35 -9.77 4.67
C SER A 452 -2.85 -9.27 3.31
N PHE A 453 -1.90 -9.01 2.41
CA PHE A 453 -2.16 -8.53 1.05
C PHE A 453 -1.89 -9.62 0.01
N PHE A 454 -2.84 -9.80 -0.91
CA PHE A 454 -2.80 -10.80 -1.96
C PHE A 454 -2.95 -10.13 -3.33
N GLY A 455 -2.20 -10.61 -4.33
CA GLY A 455 -2.34 -10.24 -5.73
C GLY A 455 -1.34 -9.17 -6.22
N ASP A 456 -1.78 -8.29 -7.11
CA ASP A 456 -0.90 -7.43 -7.89
C ASP A 456 -0.27 -6.29 -7.07
N ASN A 457 1.04 -6.37 -6.83
CA ASN A 457 1.77 -5.38 -6.03
C ASN A 457 1.96 -4.01 -6.70
N ARG A 458 1.67 -3.89 -8.00
CA ARG A 458 1.87 -2.68 -8.82
C ARG A 458 0.58 -1.94 -9.09
N MET A 459 -0.57 -2.54 -8.84
CA MET A 459 -1.87 -1.91 -9.09
C MET A 459 -2.01 -0.64 -8.25
N SER A 460 -2.43 0.47 -8.85
CA SER A 460 -2.73 1.74 -8.20
C SER A 460 -3.98 2.38 -8.78
N TYR A 461 -4.63 3.26 -8.01
CA TYR A 461 -5.79 4.00 -8.47
C TYR A 461 -5.44 5.44 -8.84
N ASP A 462 -6.03 5.92 -9.93
CA ASP A 462 -6.20 7.34 -10.20
C ASP A 462 -7.58 7.71 -9.62
N LEU A 463 -7.57 8.31 -8.42
CA LEU A 463 -8.75 8.74 -7.66
C LEU A 463 -9.29 10.08 -8.13
#